data_AF-A0A965PG13-F1
#
_entry.id   AF-A0A965PG13-F1
#
_cell.length_a   1.000
_cell.length_b   1.000
_cell.length_c   1.000
_cell.angle_alpha   90.00
_cell.angle_beta   90.00
_cell.angle_gamma   90.00
#
_symmetry.space_group_name_H-M   'P 1'
#
loop_
_entity.id
_entity.type
_entity.pdbx_description
1 polymer ?
#
loop_
_entity_poly.entity_id
_entity_poly.type
_entity_poly.pdbx_seq_one_letter_code
_entity_poly.pdbx_strand_id
1 'polypeptide(L)'
;MELGKQTGSVFNHLFSRMTIGEPAPEVGMPATMLLWTDRDAGTVVEVNMAKRYIVVQEDKAIVVSNRGLGATEYRYEADPEGSRYYFRKGKNGRWANVYINPETKRFV
;
A
#
# COMPACT_ATOMS: atom_id res chain seq x y z
N MET A 1 -0.65 0.41 10.94
CA MET A 1 0.16 -0.77 11.32
C MET A 1 0.31 -0.87 12.85
N GLU A 2 0.32 -2.08 13.41
CA GLU A 2 0.70 -2.36 14.82
C GLU A 2 2.16 -2.81 14.89
N LEU A 3 2.94 -2.20 15.81
CA LEU A 3 4.37 -2.47 15.96
C LEU A 3 4.60 -3.95 16.33
N GLY A 4 5.50 -4.61 15.61
CA GLY A 4 5.95 -5.98 15.90
C GLY A 4 4.96 -7.09 15.52
N LYS A 5 3.73 -6.78 15.11
CA LYS A 5 2.72 -7.80 14.77
C LYS A 5 2.51 -8.02 13.28
N GLN A 6 2.67 -6.98 12.47
CA GLN A 6 2.35 -7.04 11.03
C GLN A 6 3.58 -7.19 10.15
N THR A 7 4.72 -6.61 10.54
CA THR A 7 5.92 -6.55 9.68
C THR A 7 7.23 -6.83 10.40
N GLY A 8 7.23 -6.95 11.73
CA GLY A 8 8.46 -7.04 12.52
C GLY A 8 9.42 -5.83 12.40
N SER A 9 9.06 -4.80 11.62
CA SER A 9 9.93 -3.69 11.22
C SER A 9 9.51 -2.38 11.87
N VAL A 10 10.40 -1.82 12.71
CA VAL A 10 10.20 -0.51 13.35
C VAL A 10 10.11 0.60 12.29
N PHE A 11 10.89 0.50 11.22
CA PHE A 11 10.86 1.46 10.12
C PHE A 11 9.52 1.45 9.39
N ASN A 12 8.97 0.28 9.07
CA ASN A 12 7.65 0.20 8.43
C ASN A 12 6.54 0.69 9.36
N HIS A 13 6.67 0.46 10.67
CA HIS A 13 5.76 1.07 11.65
C HIS A 13 5.82 2.60 11.62
N LEU A 14 7.02 3.20 11.55
CA LEU A 14 7.19 4.65 11.42
C LEU A 14 6.62 5.18 10.11
N PHE A 15 6.97 4.56 8.97
CA PHE A 15 6.46 4.93 7.65
C PHE A 15 4.93 4.87 7.58
N SER A 16 4.31 3.86 8.21
CA SER A 16 2.86 3.75 8.24
C SER A 16 2.14 4.95 8.89
N ARG A 17 2.85 5.73 9.72
CA ARG A 17 2.33 6.93 10.40
C ARG A 17 2.48 8.20 9.58
N MET A 18 3.30 8.20 8.53
CA MET A 18 3.48 9.38 7.66
C MET A 18 2.22 9.70 6.83
N THR A 19 1.20 8.84 6.89
CA THR A 19 -0.13 9.05 6.31
C THR A 19 -1.01 10.03 7.12
N ILE A 20 -0.59 10.43 8.33
CA ILE A 20 -1.32 11.43 9.13
C ILE A 20 -1.05 12.81 8.54
N GLY A 21 -2.09 13.45 8.00
CA GLY A 21 -1.97 14.76 7.33
C GLY A 21 -1.69 14.68 5.82
N GLU A 22 -1.70 13.47 5.24
CA GLU A 22 -1.66 13.27 3.79
C GLU A 22 -2.84 13.97 3.08
N PRO A 23 -2.70 14.33 1.78
CA PRO A 23 -3.82 14.80 0.97
C PRO A 23 -4.94 13.75 0.88
N ALA A 24 -6.15 14.18 0.51
CA ALA A 24 -7.21 13.22 0.23
C ALA A 24 -6.77 12.27 -0.91
N PRO A 25 -6.94 10.95 -0.77
CA PRO A 25 -6.53 10.01 -1.80
C PRO A 25 -7.39 10.19 -3.06
N GLU A 26 -6.74 10.09 -4.21
CA GLU A 26 -7.36 10.19 -5.53
C GLU A 26 -6.97 8.98 -6.38
N VAL A 27 -7.83 8.59 -7.32
CA VAL A 27 -7.51 7.51 -8.27
C VAL A 27 -6.35 7.97 -9.16
N GLY A 28 -5.36 7.10 -9.36
CA GLY A 28 -4.10 7.39 -10.05
C GLY A 28 -3.00 7.93 -9.15
N MET A 29 -3.27 8.19 -7.87
CA MET A 29 -2.24 8.61 -6.92
C MET A 29 -1.26 7.46 -6.64
N PRO A 30 0.06 7.70 -6.64
CA PRO A 30 1.04 6.69 -6.27
C PRO A 30 0.96 6.39 -4.77
N ALA A 31 1.22 5.14 -4.42
CA ALA A 31 1.23 4.63 -3.06
C ALA A 31 2.45 3.71 -2.85
N THR A 32 2.88 3.60 -1.59
CA THR A 32 3.87 2.61 -1.18
C THR A 32 3.20 1.60 -0.25
N MET A 33 3.21 0.33 -0.65
CA MET A 33 2.72 -0.76 0.16
C MET A 33 3.84 -1.25 1.08
N LEU A 34 3.57 -1.27 2.38
CA LEU A 34 4.55 -1.71 3.38
C LEU A 34 4.38 -3.20 3.65
N LEU A 35 5.42 -3.98 3.34
CA LEU A 35 5.50 -5.41 3.61
C LEU A 35 6.29 -5.65 4.91
N TRP A 36 6.76 -6.89 5.12
CA TRP A 36 7.54 -7.26 6.31
C TRP A 36 8.82 -6.43 6.42
N THR A 37 9.84 -6.76 5.64
CA THR A 37 11.07 -5.96 5.50
C THR A 37 11.02 -5.02 4.29
N ASP A 38 10.32 -5.44 3.24
CA ASP A 38 10.31 -4.80 1.93
C ASP A 38 9.16 -3.81 1.75
N ARG A 39 9.10 -3.20 0.55
CA ARG A 39 8.08 -2.24 0.14
C ARG A 39 7.88 -2.37 -1.37
N ASP A 40 6.62 -2.25 -1.78
CA ASP A 40 6.25 -2.25 -3.19
C ASP A 40 5.61 -0.92 -3.59
N ALA A 41 5.81 -0.53 -4.84
CA ALA A 41 5.07 0.55 -5.46
C ALA A 41 3.66 0.06 -5.83
N GLY A 42 2.69 0.95 -5.75
CA GLY A 42 1.35 0.68 -6.24
C GLY A 42 0.62 1.96 -6.59
N THR A 43 -0.47 1.79 -7.31
CA THR A 43 -1.34 2.89 -7.74
C THR A 43 -2.71 2.76 -7.09
N VAL A 44 -3.26 3.86 -6.57
CA VAL A 44 -4.64 3.89 -6.08
C VAL A 44 -5.60 3.73 -7.26
N VAL A 45 -6.38 2.66 -7.28
CA VAL A 45 -7.33 2.34 -8.36
C VAL A 45 -8.79 2.57 -7.98
N GLU A 46 -9.09 2.66 -6.68
CA GLU A 46 -10.43 2.95 -6.17
C GLU A 46 -10.35 3.77 -4.89
N VAL A 47 -11.24 4.75 -4.75
CA VAL A 47 -11.41 5.56 -3.54
C VAL A 47 -12.87 5.59 -3.14
N ASN A 48 -13.16 5.24 -1.88
CA ASN A 48 -14.47 5.36 -1.29
C ASN A 48 -14.39 6.00 0.10
N MET A 49 -14.46 7.32 0.14
CA MET A 49 -14.35 8.07 1.39
C MET A 49 -15.58 7.95 2.28
N ALA A 50 -16.76 7.66 1.73
CA ALA A 50 -17.97 7.40 2.52
C ALA A 50 -17.82 6.14 3.39
N LYS A 51 -17.23 5.07 2.83
CA LYS A 51 -16.91 3.83 3.56
C LYS A 51 -15.49 3.81 4.15
N ARG A 52 -14.72 4.86 3.89
CA ARG A 52 -13.35 5.12 4.37
C ARG A 52 -12.34 4.06 3.92
N TYR A 53 -12.41 3.62 2.67
CA TYR A 53 -11.42 2.69 2.11
C TYR A 53 -10.87 3.16 0.76
N ILE A 54 -9.71 2.63 0.41
CA ILE A 54 -9.08 2.71 -0.91
C ILE A 54 -8.68 1.31 -1.36
N VAL A 55 -8.52 1.14 -2.67
CA VAL A 55 -7.90 -0.03 -3.26
C VAL A 55 -6.61 0.41 -3.94
N VAL A 56 -5.52 -0.25 -3.58
CA VAL A 56 -4.20 -0.06 -4.19
C VAL A 56 -3.90 -1.29 -5.02
N GLN A 57 -3.47 -1.09 -6.25
CA GLN A 57 -3.01 -2.14 -7.16
C GLN A 57 -1.49 -2.08 -7.23
N GLU A 58 -0.84 -3.24 -7.13
CA GLU A 58 0.61 -3.35 -7.27
C GLU A 58 1.08 -2.87 -8.65
N ASP A 59 2.17 -2.11 -8.67
CA ASP A 59 2.79 -1.67 -9.92
C ASP A 59 3.86 -2.66 -10.37
N LYS A 60 4.07 -2.76 -11.68
CA LYS A 60 5.14 -3.56 -12.26
C LYS A 60 6.48 -2.85 -12.12
N ALA A 61 7.42 -3.49 -11.42
CA ALA A 61 8.81 -3.06 -11.38
C ALA A 61 9.56 -3.48 -12.65
N ILE A 62 10.13 -2.51 -13.37
CA ILE A 62 10.91 -2.71 -14.59
C ILE A 62 12.34 -2.28 -14.32
N VAL A 63 13.30 -3.20 -14.47
CA VAL A 63 14.73 -2.90 -14.30
C VAL A 63 15.17 -1.91 -15.37
N VAL A 64 15.68 -0.76 -14.95
CA VAL A 64 16.25 0.28 -15.83
C VAL A 64 17.75 0.10 -15.96
N SER A 65 18.43 -0.18 -14.84
CA SER A 65 19.85 -0.47 -14.84
C SER A 65 20.20 -1.45 -13.72
N ASN A 66 21.21 -2.28 -13.94
CA ASN A 66 21.73 -3.19 -12.92
C ASN A 66 23.24 -2.98 -12.82
N ARG A 67 23.68 -2.36 -11.72
CA ARG A 67 25.10 -2.10 -11.44
C ARG A 67 25.72 -3.15 -10.52
N GLY A 68 25.01 -4.25 -10.23
CA GLY A 68 25.41 -5.27 -9.25
C GLY A 68 25.22 -4.81 -7.80
N LEU A 69 25.56 -5.68 -6.84
CA LEU A 69 25.61 -5.43 -5.38
C LEU A 69 24.42 -4.65 -4.79
N GLY A 70 23.20 -4.95 -5.23
CA GLY A 70 21.97 -4.32 -4.70
C GLY A 70 21.71 -2.89 -5.19
N ALA A 71 22.47 -2.38 -6.16
CA ALA A 71 22.27 -1.08 -6.80
C ALA A 71 21.50 -1.20 -8.12
N THR A 72 20.42 -1.98 -8.13
CA THR A 72 19.51 -2.08 -9.27
C THR A 72 18.52 -0.92 -9.24
N GLU A 73 18.43 -0.19 -10.34
CA GLU A 73 17.47 0.92 -10.51
C GLU A 73 16.22 0.39 -11.21
N TYR A 74 15.05 0.76 -10.67
CA TYR A 74 13.75 0.33 -11.18
C TYR A 74 12.91 1.53 -11.61
N ARG A 75 12.09 1.32 -12.64
CA ARG A 75 10.97 2.18 -13.02
C ARG A 75 9.70 1.40 -12.77
N TYR A 76 8.69 2.08 -12.26
CA TYR A 76 7.41 1.47 -11.92
C TYR A 76 6.35 1.94 -12.93
N GLU A 77 5.52 1.01 -13.37
CA GLU A 77 4.35 1.26 -14.23
C GLU A 77 3.13 0.60 -13.63
N ALA A 78 1.95 1.23 -13.77
CA ALA A 78 0.70 0.62 -13.35
C ALA A 78 0.50 -0.73 -14.07
N ASP A 79 0.25 -1.79 -13.30
CA ASP A 79 0.00 -3.13 -13.83
C ASP A 79 -1.47 -3.48 -13.70
N PRO A 80 -2.28 -3.49 -14.78
CA PRO A 80 -3.70 -3.86 -14.73
C PRO A 80 -3.98 -5.22 -14.08
N GLU A 81 -3.02 -6.14 -14.15
CA GLU A 81 -3.11 -7.51 -13.61
C GLU A 81 -2.45 -7.63 -12.22
N GLY A 82 -1.93 -6.52 -11.68
CA GLY A 82 -1.30 -6.47 -10.36
C GLY A 82 -2.26 -6.84 -9.22
N SER A 83 -1.70 -7.37 -8.14
CA SER A 83 -2.48 -7.75 -6.95
C SER A 83 -3.18 -6.53 -6.36
N ARG A 84 -4.44 -6.70 -5.95
CA ARG A 84 -5.25 -5.63 -5.33
C ARG A 84 -5.32 -5.79 -3.83
N TYR A 85 -5.04 -4.70 -3.14
CA TYR A 85 -5.06 -4.63 -1.68
C TYR A 85 -6.04 -3.56 -1.21
N TYR A 86 -6.88 -3.92 -0.25
CA TYR A 86 -7.85 -3.00 0.33
C TYR A 86 -7.25 -2.38 1.59
N PHE A 87 -7.34 -1.06 1.69
CA PHE A 87 -6.90 -0.34 2.87
C PHE A 87 -8.05 0.50 3.43
N ARG A 88 -8.25 0.44 4.74
CA ARG A 88 -9.28 1.21 5.43
C ARG A 88 -8.66 2.24 6.37
N LYS A 89 -9.18 3.47 6.34
CA LYS A 89 -8.74 4.56 7.22
C LYS A 89 -9.44 4.44 8.57
N GLY A 90 -8.66 4.21 9.62
CA GLY A 90 -9.11 4.20 11.01
C GLY A 90 -9.46 5.60 11.52
N LYS A 91 -10.22 5.69 12.62
CA LYS A 91 -10.54 6.99 13.27
C LYS A 91 -9.29 7.77 13.71
N ASN A 92 -8.19 7.06 13.98
CA ASN A 92 -6.88 7.62 14.32
C ASN A 92 -6.09 8.16 13.09
N GLY A 93 -6.71 8.23 11.91
CA GLY A 93 -6.08 8.70 10.68
C GLY A 93 -5.15 7.71 9.99
N ARG A 94 -4.92 6.52 10.58
CA ARG A 94 -4.01 5.51 10.02
C ARG A 94 -4.73 4.59 9.05
N TRP A 95 -4.01 4.11 8.04
CA TRP A 95 -4.47 3.04 7.18
C TRP A 95 -4.10 1.67 7.73
N ALA A 96 -5.00 0.71 7.53
CA ALA A 96 -4.79 -0.70 7.79
C ALA A 96 -5.23 -1.50 6.57
N ASN A 97 -4.42 -2.50 6.20
CA ASN A 97 -4.81 -3.50 5.20
C ASN A 97 -5.99 -4.30 5.77
N VAL A 98 -7.02 -4.48 4.96
CA VAL A 98 -8.23 -5.25 5.27
C VAL A 98 -8.51 -6.19 4.11
N TYR A 99 -9.29 -7.22 4.34
CA TYR A 99 -9.78 -8.08 3.28
C TYR A 99 -11.31 -8.19 3.32
N ILE A 100 -11.90 -8.47 2.18
CA ILE A 100 -13.35 -8.71 2.10
C ILE A 100 -13.58 -10.19 2.43
N ASN A 101 -14.32 -10.44 3.51
CA ASN A 101 -14.77 -11.79 3.81
C ASN A 101 -15.71 -12.28 2.69
N PRO A 102 -15.42 -13.42 2.05
CA PRO A 102 -16.13 -13.87 0.85
C PRO A 102 -17.61 -14.21 1.12
N GLU A 103 -17.94 -14.66 2.33
CA GLU A 103 -19.27 -15.08 2.74
C GLU A 103 -20.13 -13.87 3.16
N THR A 104 -19.59 -13.01 4.02
CA THR A 104 -20.35 -11.89 4.60
C THR A 104 -20.27 -10.61 3.77
N LYS A 105 -19.37 -10.54 2.79
CA LYS A 105 -19.07 -9.35 1.97
C LYS A 105 -18.70 -8.12 2.80
N ARG A 106 -18.18 -8.33 4.02
CA ARG A 106 -17.73 -7.27 4.93
C ARG A 106 -16.22 -7.21 4.99
N PHE A 107 -15.68 -6.01 5.23
CA PHE A 107 -14.27 -5.85 5.56
C PHE A 107 -13.97 -6.43 6.94
N VAL A 108 -12.91 -7.24 7.01
CA VAL A 108 -12.33 -7.80 8.23
C VAL A 108 -10.92 -7.25 8.39
#